data_AF-A0AAW7D6X8-F1
#
_entry.id   AF-A0AAW7D6X8-F1
#
_cell.length_a   1.000
_cell.length_b   1.000
_cell.length_c   1.000
_cell.angle_alpha   90.00
_cell.angle_beta   90.00
_cell.angle_gamma   90.00
#
_symmetry.space_group_name_H-M   'P 1'
#
loop_
_entity.id
_entity.type
_entity.pdbx_description
1 polymer ?
#
loop_
_entity_poly.entity_id
_entity_poly.type
_entity_poly.pdbx_seq_one_letter_code
_entity_poly.pdbx_strand_id
1 'polypeptide(L)'
;MKTENITLEDIYDFIDCKYGPDDIIPAHKKHILNHLELLDKIRAMHLRIEQYGSEDHIVQHLITAEGLSRYLAKKYYNQALEFFYCENEISKSAWRNIIADKMERGINAAIMAAKDTKDFVAATKLWIEVAKIRELDKADPPQLNPEAAGRMFAIYSYDPKQLGLDTIQDNEKVRQFIDSLEGITEKEKELAYEEAMLKPLKLFPNKHEDVRKSD
;
A
#
# COMPACT_ATOMS: atom_id res chain seq x y z
N MET A 1 30.25 -17.28 5.98
CA MET A 1 29.75 -16.58 7.19
C MET A 1 28.23 -16.59 7.07
N LYS A 2 27.54 -17.10 8.11
CA LYS A 2 26.18 -17.66 8.03
C LYS A 2 25.16 -16.65 7.50
N THR A 3 24.59 -16.91 6.33
CA THR A 3 23.45 -16.19 5.73
C THR A 3 22.12 -16.53 6.40
N GLU A 4 22.14 -17.34 7.46
CA GLU A 4 20.99 -18.05 8.01
C GLU A 4 19.95 -17.14 8.71
N ASN A 5 20.30 -15.90 9.05
CA ASN A 5 19.47 -14.95 9.81
C ASN A 5 19.19 -13.63 9.09
N ILE A 6 19.28 -13.57 7.76
CA ILE A 6 18.93 -12.36 7.00
C ILE A 6 17.42 -12.38 6.69
N THR A 7 16.76 -11.27 6.99
CA THR A 7 15.33 -11.05 6.71
C THR A 7 15.14 -10.13 5.50
N LEU A 8 13.93 -10.08 4.96
CA LEU A 8 13.61 -9.19 3.83
C LEU A 8 13.76 -7.70 4.21
N GLU A 9 13.49 -7.36 5.47
CA GLU A 9 13.69 -6.00 6.02
C GLU A 9 15.15 -5.56 5.91
N ASP A 10 16.10 -6.45 6.25
CA ASP A 10 17.54 -6.16 6.13
C ASP A 10 17.97 -5.87 4.67
N ILE A 11 17.25 -6.44 3.69
CA ILE A 11 17.49 -6.22 2.26
C ILE A 11 16.93 -4.86 1.82
N TYR A 12 15.72 -4.52 2.24
CA TYR A 12 15.12 -3.22 1.93
C TYR A 12 15.94 -2.08 2.54
N ASP A 13 16.33 -2.21 3.82
CA ASP A 13 17.22 -1.25 4.48
C ASP A 13 18.57 -1.11 3.76
N PHE A 14 19.10 -2.21 3.20
CA PHE A 14 20.34 -2.19 2.42
C PHE A 14 20.19 -1.42 1.10
N ILE A 15 19.06 -1.58 0.40
CA ILE A 15 18.75 -0.89 -0.86
C ILE A 15 18.54 0.62 -0.61
N ASP A 16 17.81 0.96 0.45
CA ASP A 16 17.49 2.34 0.81
C ASP A 16 18.73 3.14 1.28
N CYS A 17 19.74 2.46 1.82
CA CYS A 17 21.01 3.06 2.20
C CYS A 17 21.84 3.60 1.01
N LYS A 18 21.41 3.43 -0.25
CA LYS A 18 22.07 3.93 -1.47
C LYS A 18 23.57 3.64 -1.53
N TYR A 19 23.96 2.37 -1.47
CA TYR A 19 25.31 1.98 -1.90
C TYR A 19 25.36 2.07 -3.43
N GLY A 20 25.92 3.17 -3.96
CA GLY A 20 26.11 3.33 -5.40
C GLY A 20 27.09 2.29 -5.96
N PRO A 21 27.12 2.10 -7.29
CA PRO A 21 28.10 1.20 -7.94
C PRO A 21 29.56 1.58 -7.67
N ASP A 22 29.83 2.83 -7.28
CA ASP A 22 31.16 3.35 -6.94
C ASP A 22 31.46 3.35 -5.42
N ASP A 23 30.49 3.01 -4.57
CA ASP A 23 30.69 2.96 -3.12
C ASP A 23 31.21 1.59 -2.69
N ILE A 24 32.31 1.60 -1.94
CA ILE A 24 32.89 0.38 -1.34
C ILE A 24 31.88 -0.14 -0.31
N ILE A 25 31.12 -1.18 -0.70
CA ILE A 25 30.19 -1.87 0.21
C ILE A 25 30.99 -2.31 1.45
N PRO A 26 30.62 -1.86 2.65
CA PRO A 26 31.34 -2.21 3.86
C PRO A 26 31.44 -3.74 4.03
N ALA A 27 32.61 -4.25 4.44
CA ALA A 27 32.85 -5.68 4.58
C ALA A 27 31.81 -6.39 5.48
N HIS A 28 31.25 -5.66 6.44
CA HIS A 28 30.18 -6.16 7.32
C HIS A 28 28.83 -6.33 6.61
N LYS A 29 28.56 -5.70 5.45
CA LYS A 29 27.31 -5.84 4.67
C LYS A 29 27.41 -6.80 3.49
N LYS A 30 28.61 -7.34 3.22
CA LYS A 30 28.85 -8.29 2.11
C LYS A 30 27.98 -9.56 2.18
N HIS A 31 27.56 -9.97 3.38
CA HIS A 31 26.66 -11.11 3.57
C HIS A 31 25.24 -10.86 3.04
N ILE A 32 24.76 -9.61 3.06
CA ILE A 32 23.46 -9.21 2.49
C ILE A 32 23.53 -9.29 0.96
N LEU A 33 24.64 -8.83 0.37
CA LEU A 33 24.86 -8.95 -1.08
C LEU A 33 24.84 -10.42 -1.54
N ASN A 34 25.57 -11.29 -0.85
CA ASN A 34 25.56 -12.74 -1.17
C ASN A 34 24.15 -13.35 -1.08
N HIS A 35 23.33 -12.86 -0.15
CA HIS A 35 21.95 -13.30 -0.02
C HIS A 35 21.09 -12.77 -1.19
N LEU A 36 21.27 -11.51 -1.59
CA LEU A 36 20.57 -10.93 -2.74
C LEU A 36 20.96 -11.63 -4.05
N GLU A 37 22.23 -11.95 -4.25
CA GLU A 37 22.72 -12.77 -5.37
C GLU A 37 22.06 -14.15 -5.39
N LEU A 38 21.88 -14.77 -4.22
CA LEU A 38 21.18 -16.05 -4.09
C LEU A 38 19.70 -15.91 -4.48
N LEU A 39 19.01 -14.85 -4.05
CA LEU A 39 17.62 -14.58 -4.45
C LEU A 39 17.51 -14.37 -5.97
N ASP A 40 18.40 -13.61 -6.58
CA ASP A 40 18.38 -13.38 -8.04
C ASP A 40 18.68 -14.67 -8.82
N LYS A 41 19.60 -15.52 -8.31
CA LYS A 41 19.84 -16.85 -8.87
C LYS A 41 18.57 -17.70 -8.83
N ILE A 42 17.85 -17.69 -7.71
CA ILE A 42 16.58 -18.40 -7.55
C ILE A 42 15.53 -17.87 -8.54
N ARG A 43 15.41 -16.54 -8.67
CA ARG A 43 14.51 -15.92 -9.65
C ARG A 43 14.85 -16.34 -11.07
N ALA A 44 16.12 -16.36 -11.43
CA ALA A 44 16.58 -16.79 -12.75
C ALA A 44 16.23 -18.27 -13.02
N MET A 45 16.35 -19.14 -12.02
CA MET A 45 15.92 -20.54 -12.10
C MET A 45 14.40 -20.63 -12.28
N HIS A 46 13.62 -19.86 -11.50
CA HIS A 46 12.16 -19.83 -11.58
C HIS A 46 11.65 -19.36 -12.95
N LEU A 47 12.32 -18.39 -13.57
CA LEU A 47 11.96 -17.92 -14.92
C LEU A 47 12.31 -18.91 -16.03
N ARG A 48 13.25 -19.83 -15.80
CA ARG A 48 13.72 -20.83 -16.78
C ARG A 48 13.08 -22.19 -16.51
N ILE A 49 11.76 -22.22 -16.57
CA ILE A 49 10.94 -23.42 -16.30
C ILE A 49 11.37 -24.61 -17.18
N GLU A 50 11.82 -24.37 -18.42
CA GLU A 50 12.32 -25.42 -19.32
C GLU A 50 13.56 -26.16 -18.77
N GLN A 51 14.42 -25.49 -18.01
CA GLN A 51 15.68 -26.04 -17.52
C GLN A 51 15.59 -26.53 -16.08
N TYR A 52 14.85 -25.80 -15.24
CA TYR A 52 14.79 -26.07 -13.79
C TYR A 52 13.44 -26.64 -13.35
N GLY A 53 12.43 -26.69 -14.21
CA GLY A 53 11.16 -27.35 -13.93
C GLY A 53 10.33 -26.67 -12.85
N SER A 54 9.88 -27.47 -11.87
CA SER A 54 9.00 -27.04 -10.78
C SER A 54 9.77 -26.54 -9.54
N GLU A 55 9.05 -25.96 -8.58
CA GLU A 55 9.60 -25.55 -7.26
C GLU A 55 10.48 -26.64 -6.63
N ASP A 56 10.01 -27.89 -6.61
CA ASP A 56 10.73 -29.01 -5.99
C ASP A 56 12.11 -29.25 -6.62
N HIS A 57 12.24 -29.05 -7.94
CA HIS A 57 13.50 -29.22 -8.66
C HIS A 57 14.46 -28.07 -8.33
N ILE A 58 13.95 -26.84 -8.20
CA ILE A 58 14.74 -25.69 -7.76
C ILE A 58 15.24 -25.90 -6.33
N VAL A 59 14.35 -26.32 -5.42
CA VAL A 59 14.72 -26.64 -4.03
C VAL A 59 15.77 -27.76 -4.00
N GLN A 60 15.61 -28.80 -4.81
CA GLN A 60 16.60 -29.88 -4.90
C GLN A 60 17.95 -29.38 -5.44
N HIS A 61 17.93 -28.50 -6.46
CA HIS A 61 19.13 -27.87 -6.99
C HIS A 61 19.86 -27.05 -5.92
N LEU A 62 19.14 -26.27 -5.11
CA LEU A 62 19.71 -25.51 -4.00
C LEU A 62 20.35 -26.41 -2.93
N ILE A 63 19.75 -27.57 -2.65
CA ILE A 63 20.34 -28.55 -1.72
C ILE A 63 21.65 -29.09 -2.28
N THR A 64 21.69 -29.47 -3.56
CA THR A 64 22.87 -30.12 -4.16
C THR A 64 23.98 -29.15 -4.52
N ALA A 65 23.65 -27.97 -5.08
CA ALA A 65 24.62 -27.01 -5.58
C ALA A 65 25.15 -26.06 -4.49
N GLU A 66 24.28 -25.61 -3.58
CA GLU A 66 24.62 -24.63 -2.53
C GLU A 66 24.82 -25.29 -1.15
N GLY A 67 24.58 -26.60 -1.03
CA GLY A 67 24.70 -27.33 0.23
C GLY A 67 23.68 -26.91 1.30
N LEU A 68 22.56 -26.31 0.88
CA LEU A 68 21.53 -25.81 1.79
C LEU A 68 20.68 -26.94 2.35
N SER A 69 20.19 -26.76 3.58
CA SER A 69 19.15 -27.64 4.11
C SER A 69 17.85 -27.43 3.33
N ARG A 70 17.02 -28.48 3.22
CA ARG A 70 15.72 -28.39 2.53
C ARG A 70 14.84 -27.27 3.08
N TYR A 71 14.87 -27.05 4.40
CA TYR A 71 14.15 -25.96 5.05
C TYR A 71 14.65 -24.59 4.58
N LEU A 72 15.96 -24.36 4.58
CA LEU A 72 16.55 -23.08 4.13
C LEU A 72 16.34 -22.85 2.64
N ALA A 73 16.50 -23.89 1.81
CA ALA A 73 16.26 -23.80 0.37
C ALA A 73 14.81 -23.36 0.07
N LYS A 74 13.82 -23.93 0.78
CA LYS A 74 12.41 -23.52 0.63
C LYS A 74 12.16 -22.11 1.15
N LYS A 75 12.77 -21.74 2.28
CA LYS A 75 12.68 -20.39 2.84
C LYS A 75 13.21 -19.34 1.84
N TYR A 76 14.39 -19.56 1.28
CA TYR A 76 14.99 -18.65 0.29
C TYR A 76 14.20 -18.62 -1.02
N TYR A 77 13.61 -19.74 -1.43
CA TYR A 77 12.70 -19.75 -2.58
C TYR A 77 11.51 -18.82 -2.37
N ASN A 78 10.82 -18.95 -1.23
CA ASN A 78 9.68 -18.08 -0.91
C ASN A 78 10.09 -16.62 -0.77
N GLN A 79 11.20 -16.34 -0.08
CA GLN A 79 11.73 -14.98 0.06
C GLN A 79 12.09 -14.34 -1.28
N ALA A 80 12.63 -15.11 -2.24
CA ALA A 80 12.91 -14.60 -3.58
C ALA A 80 11.60 -14.20 -4.28
N LEU A 81 10.57 -15.04 -4.22
CA LEU A 81 9.28 -14.73 -4.83
C LEU A 81 8.64 -13.50 -4.19
N GLU A 82 8.64 -13.39 -2.87
CA GLU A 82 8.14 -12.22 -2.15
C GLU A 82 8.94 -10.96 -2.54
N PHE A 83 10.26 -11.01 -2.50
CA PHE A 83 11.11 -9.86 -2.83
C PHE A 83 10.88 -9.34 -4.26
N PHE A 84 10.75 -10.25 -5.24
CA PHE A 84 10.63 -9.84 -6.65
C PHE A 84 9.19 -9.61 -7.14
N TYR A 85 8.18 -10.09 -6.43
CA TYR A 85 6.79 -10.06 -6.90
C TYR A 85 5.76 -9.49 -5.89
N CYS A 86 6.14 -9.19 -4.65
CA CYS A 86 5.19 -8.68 -3.64
C CYS A 86 4.73 -7.24 -3.94
N GLU A 87 5.63 -6.37 -4.37
CA GLU A 87 5.29 -4.99 -4.69
C GLU A 87 5.16 -4.81 -6.20
N ASN A 88 3.91 -4.77 -6.67
CA ASN A 88 3.63 -4.43 -8.04
C ASN A 88 2.48 -3.43 -8.10
N GLU A 89 2.82 -2.15 -8.28
CA GLU A 89 1.86 -1.05 -8.46
C GLU A 89 1.05 -1.18 -9.78
N ILE A 90 1.36 -2.16 -10.62
CA ILE A 90 0.61 -2.42 -11.85
C ILE A 90 -0.83 -2.80 -11.51
N SER A 91 -1.77 -2.00 -12.00
CA SER A 91 -3.19 -2.26 -11.82
C SER A 91 -3.60 -3.64 -12.35
N LYS A 92 -4.63 -4.25 -11.76
CA LYS A 92 -5.20 -5.52 -12.25
C LYS A 92 -5.59 -5.46 -13.73
N SER A 93 -6.01 -4.29 -14.23
CA SER A 93 -6.34 -4.10 -15.64
C SER A 93 -5.12 -4.23 -16.56
N ALA A 94 -3.99 -3.66 -16.14
CA ALA A 94 -2.74 -3.77 -16.87
C ALA A 94 -2.18 -5.20 -16.83
N TRP A 95 -2.26 -5.88 -15.68
CA TRP A 95 -1.91 -7.29 -15.57
C TRP A 95 -2.74 -8.20 -16.48
N ARG A 96 -4.05 -7.99 -16.55
CA ARG A 96 -4.93 -8.71 -17.49
C ARG A 96 -4.47 -8.53 -18.93
N ASN A 97 -4.13 -7.29 -19.33
CA ASN A 97 -3.64 -7.01 -20.67
C ASN A 97 -2.26 -7.63 -20.95
N ILE A 98 -1.34 -7.60 -19.99
CA ILE A 98 -0.01 -8.22 -20.12
C ILE A 98 -0.13 -9.73 -20.29
N ILE A 99 -0.98 -10.38 -19.48
CA ILE A 99 -1.20 -11.82 -19.56
C ILE A 99 -1.90 -12.18 -20.87
N ALA A 100 -2.91 -11.40 -21.28
CA ALA A 100 -3.59 -11.57 -22.56
C ALA A 100 -2.61 -11.48 -23.73
N ASP A 101 -1.76 -10.44 -23.81
CA ASP A 101 -0.76 -10.29 -24.87
C ASP A 101 0.23 -11.46 -24.91
N LYS A 102 0.72 -11.92 -23.75
CA LYS A 102 1.59 -13.10 -23.67
C LYS A 102 0.90 -14.37 -24.18
N MET A 103 -0.37 -14.58 -23.80
CA MET A 103 -1.14 -15.72 -24.28
C MET A 103 -1.43 -15.61 -25.79
N GLU A 104 -1.81 -14.43 -26.29
CA GLU A 104 -2.04 -14.19 -27.72
C GLU A 104 -0.80 -14.52 -28.56
N ARG A 105 0.39 -14.09 -28.12
CA ARG A 105 1.65 -14.45 -28.77
C ARG A 105 1.88 -15.96 -28.78
N GLY A 106 1.64 -16.64 -27.66
CA GLY A 106 1.76 -18.10 -27.56
C GLY A 106 0.76 -18.84 -28.45
N ILE A 107 -0.48 -18.37 -28.50
CA ILE A 107 -1.54 -18.93 -29.36
C ILE A 107 -1.18 -18.73 -30.82
N ASN A 108 -0.71 -17.55 -31.22
CA ASN A 108 -0.26 -17.29 -32.59
C ASN A 108 0.89 -18.22 -32.99
N ALA A 109 1.87 -18.42 -32.10
CA ALA A 109 2.95 -19.38 -32.32
C ALA A 109 2.43 -20.83 -32.46
N ALA A 110 1.47 -21.23 -31.62
CA ALA A 110 0.83 -22.55 -31.69
C ALA A 110 0.03 -22.74 -32.99
N ILE A 111 -0.66 -21.70 -33.47
CA ILE A 111 -1.36 -21.71 -34.76
C ILE A 111 -0.36 -21.87 -35.91
N MET A 112 0.76 -21.15 -35.88
CA MET A 112 1.81 -21.27 -36.90
C MET A 112 2.51 -22.64 -36.90
N ALA A 113 2.61 -23.29 -35.74
CA ALA A 113 3.23 -24.60 -35.58
C ALA A 113 2.25 -25.78 -35.72
N ALA A 114 0.95 -25.51 -35.88
CA ALA A 114 -0.09 -26.54 -35.98
C ALA A 114 0.13 -27.42 -37.22
N LYS A 115 0.13 -28.75 -37.04
CA LYS A 115 0.33 -29.71 -38.13
C LYS A 115 -0.99 -30.23 -38.68
N ASP A 116 -1.97 -30.39 -37.79
CA ASP A 116 -3.29 -30.92 -38.12
C ASP A 116 -4.41 -29.95 -37.71
N THR A 117 -5.59 -30.14 -38.30
CA THR A 117 -6.80 -29.39 -37.93
C THR A 117 -7.19 -29.53 -36.46
N LYS A 118 -6.81 -30.62 -35.79
CA LYS A 118 -7.02 -30.79 -34.35
C LYS A 118 -6.21 -29.78 -33.52
N ASP A 119 -4.92 -29.59 -33.87
CA ASP A 119 -4.04 -28.64 -33.18
C ASP A 119 -4.52 -27.22 -33.41
N PHE A 120 -4.94 -26.92 -34.64
CA PHE A 120 -5.51 -25.62 -34.98
C PHE A 120 -6.78 -25.31 -34.17
N VAL A 121 -7.69 -26.27 -34.03
CA VAL A 121 -8.91 -26.11 -33.21
C VAL A 121 -8.57 -25.98 -31.73
N ALA A 122 -7.58 -26.73 -31.23
CA ALA A 122 -7.12 -26.60 -29.85
C ALA A 122 -6.53 -25.22 -29.56
N ALA A 123 -5.66 -24.70 -30.44
CA ALA A 123 -5.11 -23.35 -30.34
C ALA A 123 -6.21 -22.28 -30.44
N THR A 124 -7.17 -22.46 -31.36
CA THR A 124 -8.27 -21.50 -31.52
C THR A 124 -9.16 -21.42 -30.27
N LYS A 125 -9.38 -22.53 -29.56
CA LYS A 125 -10.15 -22.54 -28.31
C LYS A 125 -9.51 -21.70 -27.20
N LEU A 126 -8.18 -21.54 -27.21
CA LEU A 126 -7.48 -20.72 -26.21
C LEU A 126 -7.85 -19.23 -26.32
N TRP A 127 -8.35 -18.76 -27.47
CA TRP A 127 -8.88 -17.40 -27.61
C TRP A 127 -10.10 -17.13 -26.71
N ILE A 128 -10.87 -18.16 -26.36
CA ILE A 128 -12.00 -18.03 -25.41
C ILE A 128 -11.46 -17.71 -24.01
N GLU A 129 -10.32 -18.29 -23.62
CA GLU A 129 -9.68 -17.97 -22.34
C GLU A 129 -9.08 -16.57 -22.35
N VAL A 130 -8.51 -16.11 -23.47
CA VAL A 130 -8.06 -14.72 -23.65
C VAL A 130 -9.23 -13.74 -23.49
N ALA A 131 -10.40 -14.06 -24.07
CA ALA A 131 -11.59 -13.21 -23.94
C ALA A 131 -12.05 -13.07 -22.48
N LYS A 132 -12.00 -14.16 -21.70
CA LYS A 132 -12.29 -14.13 -20.26
C LYS A 132 -11.25 -13.33 -19.46
N ILE A 133 -9.96 -13.46 -19.80
CA ILE A 133 -8.89 -12.67 -19.16
C ILE A 133 -9.10 -11.18 -19.40
N ARG A 134 -9.56 -10.81 -20.60
CA ARG A 134 -9.93 -9.43 -20.95
C ARG A 134 -11.29 -9.00 -20.37
N GLU A 135 -11.98 -9.88 -19.66
CA GLU A 135 -13.32 -9.67 -19.11
C GLU A 135 -14.38 -9.29 -20.16
N LEU A 136 -14.21 -9.74 -21.41
CA LEU A 136 -15.17 -9.48 -22.50
C LEU A 136 -16.52 -10.19 -22.27
N ASP A 137 -16.54 -11.16 -21.36
CA ASP A 137 -17.72 -11.88 -20.89
C ASP A 137 -18.48 -11.16 -19.77
N LYS A 138 -17.89 -10.13 -19.16
CA LYS A 138 -18.52 -9.34 -18.10
C LYS A 138 -19.21 -8.12 -18.69
N ALA A 139 -20.30 -7.70 -18.05
CA ALA A 139 -20.95 -6.44 -18.41
C ALA A 139 -20.00 -5.27 -18.15
N ASP A 140 -20.01 -4.29 -19.06
CA ASP A 140 -19.21 -3.08 -18.89
C ASP A 140 -19.55 -2.40 -17.55
N PRO A 141 -18.54 -1.95 -16.79
CA PRO A 141 -18.79 -1.22 -15.56
C PRO A 141 -19.64 0.02 -15.88
N PRO A 142 -20.60 0.38 -15.00
CA PRO A 142 -21.42 1.56 -15.22
C PRO A 142 -20.52 2.77 -15.40
N GLN A 143 -20.66 3.45 -16.54
CA GLN A 143 -19.95 4.70 -16.77
C GLN A 143 -20.40 5.69 -15.69
N LEU A 144 -19.46 6.10 -14.83
CA LEU A 144 -19.71 7.16 -13.87
C LEU A 144 -20.14 8.39 -14.67
N ASN A 145 -21.40 8.79 -14.56
CA ASN A 145 -21.86 10.03 -15.16
C ASN A 145 -21.24 11.19 -14.36
N PRO A 146 -20.28 11.94 -14.93
CA PRO A 146 -19.62 13.03 -14.22
C PRO A 146 -20.61 14.15 -13.82
N GLU A 147 -21.75 14.26 -14.49
CA GLU A 147 -22.82 15.20 -14.11
C GLU A 147 -23.62 14.72 -12.89
N ALA A 148 -23.74 13.40 -12.68
CA ALA A 148 -24.45 12.81 -11.55
C ALA A 148 -23.60 12.73 -10.27
N ALA A 149 -22.27 12.82 -10.39
CA ALA A 149 -21.37 12.82 -9.23
C ALA A 149 -21.56 14.03 -8.31
N GLY A 150 -22.29 15.06 -8.76
CA GLY A 150 -22.47 16.31 -8.04
C GLY A 150 -21.15 17.07 -7.93
N ARG A 151 -21.20 18.41 -7.94
CA ARG A 151 -20.02 19.15 -7.51
C ARG A 151 -19.87 18.92 -6.01
N MET A 152 -18.76 18.34 -5.58
CA MET A 152 -18.39 18.38 -4.17
C MET A 152 -18.29 19.85 -3.76
N PHE A 153 -19.18 20.31 -2.90
CA PHE A 153 -19.07 21.61 -2.27
C PHE A 153 -18.54 21.38 -0.85
N ALA A 154 -17.39 21.99 -0.54
CA ALA A 154 -16.87 21.99 0.81
C ALA A 154 -17.62 23.07 1.61
N ILE A 155 -18.38 22.65 2.64
CA ILE A 155 -18.97 23.56 3.61
C ILE A 155 -17.99 23.71 4.76
N TYR A 156 -17.47 24.91 4.95
CA TYR A 156 -16.67 25.27 6.11
C TYR A 156 -17.55 26.03 7.09
N SER A 157 -17.73 25.50 8.29
CA SER A 157 -18.41 26.18 9.38
C SER A 157 -17.65 26.01 10.68
N TYR A 158 -17.69 27.05 11.51
CA TYR A 158 -17.19 27.01 12.89
C TYR A 158 -18.21 26.43 13.86
N ASP A 159 -19.46 26.22 13.43
CA ASP A 159 -20.53 25.64 14.24
C ASP A 159 -20.68 24.15 13.93
N PRO A 160 -20.33 23.25 14.87
CA PRO A 160 -20.47 21.79 14.69
C PRO A 160 -21.90 21.38 14.30
N LYS A 161 -22.93 22.08 14.79
CA LYS A 161 -24.33 21.75 14.50
C LYS A 161 -24.67 21.97 13.02
N GLN A 162 -24.07 22.97 12.37
CA GLN A 162 -24.24 23.21 10.94
C GLN A 162 -23.59 22.12 10.08
N LEU A 163 -22.63 21.39 10.64
CA LEU A 163 -21.97 20.25 10.03
C LEU A 163 -22.63 18.91 10.41
N GLY A 164 -23.75 18.94 11.16
CA GLY A 164 -24.41 17.74 11.68
C GLY A 164 -23.59 16.97 12.72
N LEU A 165 -22.59 17.62 13.30
CA LEU A 165 -21.79 17.07 14.38
C LEU A 165 -22.45 17.43 15.72
N ASP A 166 -22.49 16.47 16.62
CA ASP A 166 -22.87 16.74 18.00
C ASP A 166 -21.86 17.72 18.60
N THR A 167 -22.37 18.76 19.27
CA THR A 167 -21.52 19.64 20.07
C THR A 167 -20.84 18.79 21.16
N ILE A 168 -19.50 18.76 21.13
CA ILE A 168 -18.67 17.98 22.08
C ILE A 168 -18.93 18.42 23.53
N GLN A 169 -19.40 19.65 23.74
CA GLN A 169 -19.66 20.23 25.06
C GLN A 169 -21.15 20.36 25.35
N ASP A 170 -21.52 19.94 26.55
CA ASP A 170 -22.83 20.17 27.14
C ASP A 170 -22.84 21.57 27.78
N ASN A 171 -23.27 22.56 27.02
CA ASN A 171 -23.24 23.98 27.41
C ASN A 171 -23.96 24.25 28.75
N GLU A 172 -24.97 23.45 29.10
CA GLU A 172 -25.69 23.60 30.36
C GLU A 172 -24.84 23.15 31.55
N LYS A 173 -24.10 22.04 31.42
CA LYS A 173 -23.18 21.57 32.47
C LYS A 173 -22.02 22.54 32.69
N VAL A 174 -21.48 23.11 31.61
CA VAL A 174 -20.40 24.10 31.69
C VAL A 174 -20.89 25.37 32.39
N ARG A 175 -22.11 25.84 32.08
CA ARG A 175 -22.74 26.97 32.77
C ARG A 175 -22.93 26.69 34.27
N GLN A 176 -23.49 25.53 34.62
CA GLN A 176 -23.69 25.13 36.01
C GLN A 176 -22.37 25.08 36.79
N PHE A 177 -21.29 24.60 36.16
CA PHE A 177 -19.97 24.59 36.75
C PHE A 177 -19.47 26.01 37.03
N ILE A 178 -19.56 26.93 36.06
CA ILE A 178 -19.13 28.33 36.23
C ILE A 178 -19.95 29.03 37.34
N ASP A 179 -21.26 28.80 37.39
CA ASP A 179 -22.13 29.38 38.43
C ASP A 179 -21.83 28.83 39.83
N SER A 180 -21.35 27.58 39.93
CA SER A 180 -20.99 26.93 41.18
C SER A 180 -19.65 27.40 41.79
N LEU A 181 -18.85 28.19 41.06
CA LEU A 181 -17.58 28.69 41.55
C LEU A 181 -17.80 29.79 42.61
N GLU A 182 -17.39 29.50 43.84
CA GLU A 182 -17.40 30.44 44.94
C GLU A 182 -16.09 31.27 44.99
N GLY A 183 -16.19 32.55 45.33
CA GLY A 183 -15.03 33.43 45.50
C GLY A 183 -14.56 34.19 44.25
N ILE A 184 -15.25 34.05 43.11
CA ILE A 184 -15.00 34.84 41.90
C ILE A 184 -15.97 36.01 41.76
N THR A 185 -15.49 37.12 41.20
CA THR A 185 -16.28 38.31 40.90
C THR A 185 -17.18 38.09 39.68
N GLU A 186 -18.27 38.86 39.57
CA GLU A 186 -19.16 38.80 38.40
C GLU A 186 -18.43 39.07 37.07
N LYS A 187 -17.36 39.88 37.09
CA LYS A 187 -16.53 40.13 35.90
C LYS A 187 -15.71 38.90 35.49
N GLU A 188 -15.19 38.15 36.46
CA GLU A 188 -14.46 36.90 36.20
C GLU A 188 -15.40 35.80 35.72
N LYS A 189 -16.65 35.77 36.21
CA LYS A 189 -17.70 34.89 35.67
C LYS A 189 -18.01 35.21 34.22
N GLU A 190 -18.18 36.49 33.87
CA GLU A 190 -18.39 36.89 32.48
C GLU A 190 -17.22 36.51 31.57
N LEU A 191 -15.98 36.69 32.04
CA LEU A 191 -14.80 36.24 31.31
C LEU A 191 -14.80 34.72 31.09
N ALA A 192 -15.13 33.94 32.13
CA ALA A 192 -15.23 32.48 32.02
C ALA A 192 -16.31 32.05 31.01
N TYR A 193 -17.44 32.77 30.95
CA TYR A 193 -18.48 32.53 29.94
C TYR A 193 -18.01 32.80 28.50
N GLU A 194 -17.20 33.84 28.31
CA GLU A 194 -16.61 34.16 27.01
C GLU A 194 -15.51 33.17 26.60
N GLU A 195 -14.64 32.77 27.53
CA GLU A 195 -13.57 31.80 27.31
C GLU A 195 -14.11 30.39 27.00
N ALA A 196 -15.19 30.00 27.66
CA ALA A 196 -15.90 28.75 27.39
C ALA A 196 -16.74 28.80 26.10
N MET A 197 -16.69 29.91 25.34
CA MET A 197 -17.49 30.14 24.13
C MET A 197 -19.02 30.00 24.34
N LEU A 198 -19.49 30.16 25.57
CA LEU A 198 -20.91 30.24 25.91
C LEU A 198 -21.50 31.63 25.58
N LYS A 199 -20.64 32.65 25.57
CA LYS A 199 -20.90 34.00 25.04
C LYS A 199 -19.88 34.32 23.93
N PRO A 200 -20.20 35.25 23.00
CA PRO A 200 -19.24 35.70 22.00
C PRO A 200 -17.98 36.29 22.65
N LEU A 201 -16.81 35.75 22.31
CA LEU A 201 -15.54 36.21 22.83
C LEU A 201 -15.19 37.61 22.31
N LYS A 202 -14.92 38.55 23.23
CA LYS A 202 -14.32 39.85 22.87
C LYS A 202 -12.80 39.75 22.84
N LEU A 203 -12.23 39.67 21.64
CA LEU A 203 -10.77 39.55 21.45
C LEU A 203 -9.97 40.81 21.84
N PHE A 204 -10.62 41.98 21.80
CA PHE A 204 -9.99 43.27 22.09
C PHE A 204 -10.82 44.05 23.10
N PRO A 205 -10.78 43.69 24.39
CA PRO A 205 -11.46 44.45 25.44
C PRO A 205 -10.81 45.84 25.61
N ASN A 206 -11.62 46.83 25.98
CA ASN A 206 -11.11 48.16 26.32
C ASN A 206 -10.25 48.08 27.61
N LYS A 207 -9.30 49.01 27.81
CA LYS A 207 -8.38 49.00 28.97
C LYS A 207 -9.07 48.94 30.35
N HIS A 208 -10.33 49.38 30.45
CA HIS A 208 -11.12 49.37 31.69
C HIS A 208 -11.97 48.09 31.87
N GLU A 209 -12.05 47.24 30.85
CA GLU A 209 -12.82 45.99 30.81
C GLU A 209 -11.92 44.75 30.92
N ASP A 210 -10.61 44.91 30.74
CA ASP A 210 -9.62 43.84 30.72
C ASP A 210 -9.29 43.38 32.16
N VAL A 211 -10.01 42.35 32.62
CA VAL A 211 -9.80 41.72 33.94
C VAL A 211 -8.43 41.03 34.03
N ARG A 212 -7.76 40.77 32.90
CA ARG A 212 -6.45 40.09 32.85
C ARG A 212 -5.27 41.05 33.01
N LYS A 213 -5.52 42.36 32.99
CA LYS A 213 -4.52 43.36 33.40
C LYS A 213 -4.61 43.56 34.90
N SER A 214 -3.77 42.85 35.62
CA SER A 214 -3.36 43.26 36.96
C SER A 214 -2.71 44.65 36.85
N ASP A 215 -3.07 45.56 37.75
CA ASP A 215 -2.28 46.78 37.99
C ASP A 215 -0.81 46.47 38.29
#